data_AF-A0A3C0R907-F1
#
_entry.id   AF-A0A3C0R907-F1
#
_cell.length_a   1.000
_cell.length_b   1.000
_cell.length_c   1.000
_cell.angle_alpha   90.00
_cell.angle_beta   90.00
_cell.angle_gamma   90.00
#
_symmetry.space_group_name_H-M   'P 1'
#
loop_
_entity.id
_entity.type
_entity.pdbx_description
1 polymer ?
#
loop_
_entity_poly.entity_id
_entity_poly.type
_entity_poly.pdbx_seq_one_letter_code
_entity_poly.pdbx_strand_id
1 'polypeptide(L)' 'QEKFQQTASFAQFLGKVNDAAKFKKGVDLIVGFKESIPESFRAQTNAYFNNILNGLINAKKAAGANDLADYIKSKMGQ' A
#
# COMPACT_ATOMS: atom_id res chain seq x y z
N GLN A 1 -7.20 6.79 -14.39
CA GLN A 1 -5.79 7.22 -14.37
C GLN A 1 -5.49 8.12 -13.17
N GLU A 2 -6.27 9.19 -12.94
CA GLU A 2 -6.07 10.12 -11.81
C GLU A 2 -6.00 9.43 -10.43
N LYS A 3 -6.95 8.53 -10.11
CA LYS A 3 -6.95 7.80 -8.83
C LYS A 3 -5.70 6.95 -8.60
N PHE A 4 -5.06 6.43 -9.66
CA PHE A 4 -3.82 5.67 -9.54
C PHE A 4 -2.66 6.61 -9.16
N GLN A 5 -2.53 7.74 -9.86
CA GLN A 5 -1.52 8.74 -9.52
C GLN A 5 -1.70 9.27 -8.08
N GLN A 6 -2.94 9.56 -7.67
CA GLN A 6 -3.25 9.94 -6.29
C GLN A 6 -2.86 8.84 -5.29
N THR A 7 -3.06 7.56 -5.64
CA THR A 7 -2.65 6.44 -4.78
C THR A 7 -1.13 6.37 -4.64
N ALA A 8 -0.37 6.58 -5.71
CA ALA A 8 1.10 6.63 -5.65
C ALA A 8 1.59 7.78 -4.75
N SER A 9 1.05 8.99 -4.92
CA SER A 9 1.40 10.14 -4.07
C SER A 9 1.01 9.90 -2.61
N PHE A 10 -0.15 9.29 -2.37
CA PHE A 10 -0.60 8.93 -1.03
C PHE A 10 0.30 7.88 -0.37
N ALA A 11 0.72 6.86 -1.12
CA ALA A 11 1.67 5.88 -0.61
C ALA A 11 3.04 6.49 -0.30
N GLN A 12 3.54 7.39 -1.15
CA GLN A 12 4.78 8.11 -0.87
C GLN A 12 4.69 8.91 0.44
N PHE A 13 3.54 9.53 0.70
CA PHE A 13 3.27 10.20 1.98
C PHE A 13 3.25 9.20 3.15
N LEU A 14 2.52 8.08 3.03
CA LEU A 14 2.44 7.03 4.06
C LEU A 14 3.81 6.44 4.42
N GLY A 15 4.72 6.34 3.45
CA GLY A 15 6.11 5.92 3.70
C GLY A 15 6.79 6.71 4.81
N LYS A 16 6.45 8.00 4.96
CA LYS A 16 7.00 8.93 5.96
C LYS A 16 6.18 9.01 7.25
N VAL A 17 5.01 8.38 7.32
CA VAL A 17 4.14 8.41 8.51
C VAL A 17 4.67 7.45 9.58
N ASN A 18 4.97 7.98 10.76
CA ASN A 18 5.46 7.19 11.91
C ASN A 18 4.35 6.74 12.86
N ASP A 19 3.18 7.38 12.79
CA ASP A 19 2.00 7.00 13.55
C ASP A 19 1.42 5.68 13.01
N ALA A 20 1.52 4.62 13.80
CA ALA A 20 1.12 3.28 13.40
C ALA A 20 -0.37 3.18 13.03
N ALA A 21 -1.26 3.86 13.78
CA ALA A 21 -2.70 3.80 13.52
C ALA A 21 -3.05 4.48 12.20
N LYS A 22 -2.49 5.67 11.95
CA LYS A 22 -2.69 6.40 10.68
C LYS A 22 -2.07 5.65 9.51
N PHE A 23 -0.90 5.06 9.71
CA PHE A 23 -0.25 4.25 8.68
C PHE A 23 -1.10 3.05 8.28
N LYS A 24 -1.55 2.24 9.26
CA LYS A 24 -2.39 1.06 9.02
C LYS A 24 -3.68 1.43 8.29
N LYS A 25 -4.37 2.49 8.76
CA LYS A 25 -5.57 3.01 8.08
C LYS A 25 -5.28 3.42 6.64
N GLY A 26 -4.15 4.07 6.38
CA GLY A 26 -3.73 4.43 5.02
C GLY A 26 -3.51 3.22 4.12
N VAL A 27 -2.85 2.17 4.63
CA VAL A 27 -2.67 0.89 3.92
C VAL A 27 -4.03 0.24 3.63
N ASP A 28 -4.95 0.23 4.59
CA ASP A 28 -6.30 -0.31 4.40
C ASP A 28 -7.06 0.42 3.29
N LEU A 29 -6.92 1.74 3.18
CA LEU A 29 -7.53 2.51 2.09
C LEU A 29 -6.96 2.12 0.71
N ILE A 30 -5.64 1.89 0.62
CA ILE A 30 -5.01 1.44 -0.64
C ILE A 30 -5.50 0.05 -1.03
N VAL A 31 -5.54 -0.87 -0.05
CA VAL A 31 -5.98 -2.26 -0.26
C VAL A 31 -7.46 -2.28 -0.64
N GLY A 32 -8.30 -1.55 0.08
CA GLY A 32 -9.73 -1.45 -0.25
C GLY A 32 -9.96 -0.86 -1.65
N PHE A 33 -9.16 0.14 -2.06
CA PHE A 33 -9.24 0.66 -3.42
C PHE A 33 -8.84 -0.40 -4.46
N LYS A 34 -7.74 -1.14 -4.24
CA LYS A 34 -7.33 -2.28 -5.07
C LYS A 34 -8.46 -3.32 -5.21
N GLU A 35 -9.13 -3.66 -4.10
CA GLU A 35 -10.21 -4.65 -4.09
C GLU A 35 -11.47 -4.18 -4.83
N SER A 36 -11.74 -2.86 -4.78
CA SER A 36 -12.86 -2.22 -5.49
C SER A 36 -12.69 -2.20 -7.02
N ILE A 37 -11.50 -2.50 -7.55
CA ILE A 37 -11.27 -2.54 -9.00
C ILE A 37 -12.02 -3.72 -9.62
N PRO A 38 -12.80 -3.51 -10.71
CA PRO A 38 -13.49 -4.59 -11.41
C PRO A 38 -12.54 -5.66 -11.94
N GLU A 39 -13.00 -6.90 -11.97
CA GLU A 39 -12.18 -8.07 -12.29
C GLU A 39 -11.49 -7.97 -13.66
N SER A 40 -12.18 -7.40 -14.66
CA SER A 40 -11.65 -7.15 -16.01
C SER A 40 -10.38 -6.31 -16.04
N PHE A 41 -10.12 -5.51 -15.00
CA PHE A 41 -8.93 -4.66 -14.87
C PHE A 41 -7.93 -5.16 -13.81
N ARG A 42 -8.27 -6.19 -13.02
CA ARG A 42 -7.42 -6.67 -11.91
C ARG A 42 -6.07 -7.19 -12.39
N ALA A 43 -6.02 -7.89 -13.53
CA ALA A 43 -4.76 -8.41 -14.06
C ALA A 43 -3.70 -7.31 -14.28
N GLN A 44 -4.11 -6.17 -14.83
CA GLN A 44 -3.21 -5.03 -15.09
C GLN A 44 -2.94 -4.19 -13.84
N THR A 45 -3.94 -4.05 -12.96
CA THR A 45 -3.85 -3.15 -11.80
C THR A 45 -3.24 -3.81 -10.56
N ASN A 46 -3.34 -5.13 -10.41
CA ASN A 46 -2.73 -5.86 -9.29
C ASN A 46 -1.21 -5.66 -9.25
N ALA A 47 -0.53 -5.74 -10.40
CA ALA A 47 0.91 -5.51 -10.48
C ALA A 47 1.27 -4.08 -10.00
N TYR A 48 0.48 -3.09 -10.38
CA TYR A 48 0.67 -1.70 -9.97
C TYR A 48 0.55 -1.53 -8.44
N PHE A 49 -0.54 -2.02 -7.83
CA PHE A 49 -0.73 -1.89 -6.38
C PHE A 49 0.27 -2.71 -5.58
N ASN A 50 0.63 -3.91 -6.06
CA ASN A 50 1.66 -4.73 -5.41
C ASN A 50 3.02 -4.01 -5.39
N ASN A 51 3.38 -3.31 -6.46
CA ASN A 51 4.60 -2.49 -6.49
C ASN A 51 4.56 -1.34 -5.47
N ILE A 52 3.41 -0.67 -5.32
CA ILE A 52 3.23 0.38 -4.32
C ILE A 52 3.38 -0.18 -2.89
N LEU A 53 2.70 -1.29 -2.60
CA LEU A 53 2.73 -1.91 -1.27
C LEU A 53 4.13 -2.46 -0.93
N ASN A 54 4.83 -3.05 -1.92
CA ASN A 54 6.23 -3.46 -1.76
C ASN A 54 7.15 -2.27 -1.49
N GLY A 55 6.94 -1.13 -2.15
CA GLY A 55 7.65 0.11 -1.86
C GLY A 55 7.48 0.56 -0.40
N LEU A 56 6.26 0.46 0.14
CA LEU A 56 5.97 0.75 1.54
C LEU A 56 6.65 -0.23 2.50
N ILE A 57 6.63 -1.53 2.20
CA ILE A 57 7.32 -2.57 2.97
C ILE A 57 8.82 -2.21 3.09
N ASN A 58 9.45 -1.88 1.97
CA ASN A 58 10.87 -1.54 1.94
C ASN A 58 11.16 -0.25 2.74
N ALA A 59 10.31 0.78 2.60
CA ALA A 59 10.45 2.01 3.37
C ALA A 59 10.34 1.76 4.89
N LYS A 60 9.39 0.92 5.33
CA LYS A 60 9.24 0.60 6.76
C LYS A 60 10.36 -0.26 7.31
N LYS A 61 10.85 -1.24 6.54
CA LYS A 61 12.04 -2.01 6.90
C LYS A 61 13.28 -1.13 7.04
N ALA A 62 13.51 -0.21 6.10
CA ALA A 62 14.63 0.73 6.15
C ALA A 62 14.56 1.67 7.37
N ALA A 63 13.35 1.98 7.84
CA ALA A 63 13.12 2.76 9.05
C ALA A 63 13.11 1.91 10.35
N GLY A 64 13.38 0.60 10.28
CA GLY A 64 13.32 -0.31 11.43
C GLY A 64 11.91 -0.65 11.93
N ALA A 65 10.86 -0.18 11.24
CA ALA A 65 9.46 -0.39 11.61
C ALA A 65 8.93 -1.73 11.05
N ASN A 66 9.52 -2.84 11.47
CA ASN A 66 9.21 -4.17 10.93
C ASN A 66 7.74 -4.57 11.13
N ASP A 67 7.12 -4.24 12.27
CA ASP A 67 5.70 -4.52 12.51
C ASP A 67 4.76 -3.87 11.46
N LEU A 68 5.13 -2.68 10.98
CA LEU A 68 4.35 -2.00 9.93
C LEU A 68 4.59 -2.63 8.57
N ALA A 69 5.81 -3.13 8.31
CA ALA A 69 6.11 -3.89 7.10
C ALA A 69 5.32 -5.21 7.06
N ASP A 70 5.27 -5.94 8.18
CA ASP A 70 4.55 -7.20 8.29
C ASP A 70 3.03 -7.02 8.23
N TYR A 71 2.51 -5.91 8.75
CA TYR A 71 1.10 -5.55 8.55
C TYR A 71 0.74 -5.46 7.05
N ILE A 72 1.58 -4.82 6.24
CA ILE A 72 1.33 -4.70 4.79
C ILE A 72 1.33 -6.08 4.13
N LYS A 73 2.30 -6.94 4.47
CA LYS A 73 2.37 -8.31 3.94
C LYS A 73 1.11 -9.11 4.28
N SER A 74 0.62 -9.00 5.52
CA SER A 74 -0.62 -9.66 5.94
C SER A 74 -1.82 -9.25 5.07
N LYS A 75 -1.87 -7.98 4.63
CA LYS A 75 -2.92 -7.46 3.73
C LYS A 75 -2.74 -7.90 2.29
N MET A 76 -1.52 -8.23 1.88
CA MET A 76 -1.21 -8.81 0.58
C MET A 76 -1.41 -10.33 0.53
N GLY A 77 -1.62 -10.98 1.69
CA GLY A 77 -1.68 -12.44 1.79
C GLY A 77 -0.31 -13.10 1.64
N GLN A 78 0.76 -12.39 2.03
CA GLN A 78 2.16 -12.83 1.98
C GLN A 78 2.73 -13.12 3.37
#